data_AF-V4WFL3-F1
#
_entry.id   AF-V4WFL3-F1
#
_cell.length_a   1.000
_cell.length_b   1.000
_cell.length_c   1.000
_cell.angle_alpha   90.00
_cell.angle_beta   90.00
_cell.angle_gamma   90.00
#
_symmetry.space_group_name_H-M   'P 1'
#
loop_
_entity.id
_entity.type
_entity.pdbx_description
1 polymer ?
#
loop_
_entity_poly.entity_id
_entity_poly.type
_entity_poly.pdbx_seq_one_letter_code
_entity_poly.pdbx_strand_id
1 'polypeptide(L)' 'MESIIARALEYTFKYWLKSFSRDQFKLQGRTAQLSNLDINGDALHASMGLPPALHVTTAKLGKLEII' A
#
# COMPACT_ATOMS: atom_id res chain seq x y z
N MET A 1 -10.83 3.60 20.30
CA MET A 1 -9.48 2.97 20.36
C MET A 1 -9.19 2.47 18.96
N GLU A 2 -8.38 3.16 18.18
CA GLU A 2 -8.03 2.71 16.82
C GLU A 2 -7.23 1.40 16.94
N SER A 3 -7.70 0.34 16.29
CA SER A 3 -7.15 -1.01 16.43
C SER A 3 -5.65 -1.05 16.09
N ILE A 4 -4.85 -1.77 16.86
CA ILE A 4 -3.42 -2.02 16.60
C ILE A 4 -3.19 -2.48 15.14
N ILE A 5 -4.15 -3.24 14.61
CA ILE A 5 -4.19 -3.70 13.22
C ILE A 5 -4.21 -2.53 12.23
N ALA A 6 -5.01 -1.49 12.47
CA ALA A 6 -5.08 -0.31 11.61
C ALA A 6 -3.73 0.42 11.55
N ARG A 7 -3.02 0.48 12.69
CA ARG A 7 -1.70 1.11 12.78
C ARG A 7 -0.61 0.29 12.08
N ALA A 8 -0.66 -1.03 12.21
CA ALA A 8 0.24 -1.94 11.50
C ALA A 8 0.01 -1.86 9.97
N LEU A 9 -1.25 -1.90 9.54
CA LEU A 9 -1.62 -1.72 8.14
C LEU A 9 -1.18 -0.35 7.61
N GLU A 10 -1.39 0.72 8.36
CA GLU A 10 -0.93 2.06 7.97
C GLU A 10 0.59 2.09 7.75
N TYR A 11 1.36 1.45 8.63
CA TYR A 11 2.82 1.40 8.52
C TYR A 11 3.25 0.61 7.28
N THR A 12 2.65 -0.55 7.04
CA THR A 12 2.91 -1.35 5.83
C THR A 12 2.51 -0.59 4.57
N PHE A 13 1.35 0.06 4.55
CA PHE A 13 0.92 0.84 3.39
C PHE A 13 1.79 2.05 3.14
N LYS A 14 2.27 2.77 4.16
CA LYS A 14 3.24 3.86 3.95
C LYS A 14 4.54 3.38 3.32
N TYR A 15 4.98 2.17 3.64
CA TYR A 15 6.19 1.59 3.06
C TYR A 15 5.99 1.17 1.60
N TRP A 16 4.86 0.52 1.32
CA TRP A 16 4.55 -0.06 0.00
C TRP A 16 3.88 0.89 -0.98
N LEU A 17 3.13 1.89 -0.52
CA LEU A 17 2.30 2.74 -1.35
C LEU A 17 2.76 4.18 -1.19
N LYS A 18 3.43 4.70 -2.22
CA LYS A 18 3.97 6.05 -2.27
C LYS A 18 2.87 7.13 -2.20
N SER A 19 1.69 6.84 -2.77
CA SER A 19 0.54 7.76 -2.74
C SER A 19 -0.51 7.40 -1.69
N PHE A 20 -0.17 6.56 -0.71
CA PHE A 20 -1.11 6.20 0.33
C PHE A 20 -1.40 7.37 1.28
N SER A 21 -2.68 7.60 1.50
CA SER A 21 -3.16 8.59 2.45
C SER A 21 -4.16 7.94 3.40
N ARG A 22 -4.01 8.26 4.69
CA ARG A 22 -4.92 7.80 5.74
C ARG A 22 -6.37 8.26 5.49
N ASP A 23 -6.55 9.37 4.77
CA ASP A 23 -7.88 9.86 4.39
C ASP A 23 -8.58 8.93 3.37
N GLN A 24 -7.81 8.28 2.49
CA GLN A 24 -8.32 7.23 1.59
C GLN A 24 -8.52 5.92 2.33
N PHE A 25 -7.78 5.68 3.41
CA PHE A 25 -7.93 4.50 4.26
C PHE A 25 -9.12 4.67 5.22
N LYS A 26 -10.34 4.61 4.68
CA LYS A 26 -11.56 4.59 5.49
C LYS A 26 -11.90 3.14 5.85
N LEU A 27 -11.55 2.76 7.07
CA LEU A 27 -12.04 1.54 7.70
C LEU A 27 -13.55 1.69 7.95
N GLN A 28 -14.35 1.17 7.03
CA GLN A 28 -15.80 1.08 7.18
C GLN A 28 -16.11 -0.22 7.92
N GLY A 29 -16.03 -0.18 9.25
CA GLY A 29 -16.17 -1.37 10.09
C GLY A 29 -14.92 -2.26 10.06
N ARG A 30 -15.02 -3.47 9.49
CA ARG A 30 -13.88 -4.41 9.30
C ARG A 30 -13.23 -4.31 7.92
N THR A 31 -13.91 -3.65 6.98
CA THR A 31 -13.43 -3.54 5.61
C THR A 31 -12.70 -2.23 5.37
N ALA A 32 -11.55 -2.28 4.71
CA ALA A 32 -10.85 -1.09 4.22
C ALA A 32 -10.80 -1.13 2.69
N GLN A 33 -11.28 -0.07 2.06
CA GLN A 33 -11.19 0.10 0.60
C GLN A 33 -10.27 1.26 0.28
N LEU A 34 -9.28 1.01 -0.57
CA LEU A 34 -8.38 2.01 -1.11
C LEU A 34 -8.44 1.91 -2.62
N SER A 35 -8.25 3.02 -3.33
CA SER A 35 -8.28 3.02 -4.79
C SER A 35 -7.27 4.01 -5.33
N ASN A 36 -6.80 3.75 -6.55
CA ASN A 36 -5.88 4.63 -7.28
C ASN A 36 -4.60 4.95 -6.49
N LEU A 37 -3.94 3.92 -5.96
CA LEU A 37 -2.72 4.06 -5.18
C LEU A 37 -1.50 3.86 -6.08
N ASP A 38 -0.45 4.63 -5.84
CA ASP A 38 0.86 4.43 -6.45
C ASP A 38 1.71 3.56 -5.50
N ILE A 39 2.23 2.44 -6.00
CA ILE A 39 3.08 1.51 -5.28
C ILE A 39 4.53 1.99 -5.39
N ASN A 40 5.25 1.95 -4.27
CA ASN A 40 6.67 2.23 -4.20
C ASN A 40 7.46 1.17 -4.97
N GLY A 41 8.07 1.58 -6.08
CA GLY A 41 8.87 0.70 -6.92
C GLY A 41 10.09 0.10 -6.21
N ASP A 42 10.65 0.80 -5.22
CA ASP A 42 11.76 0.31 -4.41
C ASP A 42 11.32 -0.85 -3.49
N ALA A 43 10.16 -0.72 -2.84
CA ALA A 43 9.59 -1.79 -2.02
C ALA A 43 9.23 -3.03 -2.86
N LEU A 44 8.73 -2.81 -4.08
CA LEU A 44 8.45 -3.89 -5.03
C LEU A 44 9.75 -4.57 -5.49
N HIS A 45 10.79 -3.79 -5.78
CA HIS A 45 12.12 -4.27 -6.16
C HIS A 45 12.74 -5.12 -5.06
N ALA A 46 12.73 -4.63 -3.82
CA ALA A 46 13.25 -5.34 -2.65
C ALA A 46 12.49 -6.65 -2.37
N SER A 47 11.16 -6.66 -2.55
CA SER A 47 10.34 -7.86 -2.28
C SER A 47 10.37 -8.88 -3.41
N MET A 48 10.48 -8.45 -4.67
CA MET A 48 10.54 -9.34 -5.82
C MET A 48 11.97 -9.78 -6.17
N GLY A 49 12.98 -9.24 -5.47
CA GLY A 49 14.39 -9.54 -5.73
C GLY A 49 14.78 -9.26 -7.18
N LEU A 50 14.14 -8.26 -7.82
CA LEU A 50 14.37 -8.00 -9.23
C LEU A 50 15.84 -7.63 -9.45
N PRO A 51 16.45 -8.05 -10.56
CA PRO A 51 17.79 -7.59 -10.89
C PRO A 51 17.77 -6.07 -11.09
N PRO A 52 18.87 -5.34 -10.81
CA PRO A 52 18.97 -3.88 -10.96
C PRO A 52 18.72 -3.39 -12.41
N ALA A 53 18.61 -4.31 -13.37
CA ALA A 53 18.20 -4.03 -14.74
C ALA A 53 16.68 -3.80 -14.89
N LEU A 54 15.85 -4.30 -13.97
CA LEU A 54 14.40 -4.15 -14.01
C LEU A 54 13.96 -3.09 -12.98
N HIS A 55 13.86 -1.85 -13.44
CA HIS A 55 13.49 -0.72 -12.59
C HIS A 55 11.98 -0.50 -12.64
N VAL A 56 11.30 -0.60 -11.50
CA VAL A 56 9.85 -0.42 -11.41
C VAL A 56 9.54 1.08 -11.57
N THR A 57 9.26 1.49 -12.81
CA THR A 57 9.06 2.90 -13.16
C THR A 57 7.66 3.40 -12.79
N THR A 58 6.67 2.51 -12.82
CA THR A 58 5.29 2.82 -12.44
C THR A 58 4.64 1.54 -11.97
N ALA A 59 4.13 1.54 -10.75
CA ALA A 59 3.31 0.46 -10.22
C ALA A 59 2.09 1.12 -9.59
N LYS A 60 0.90 0.80 -10.12
CA LYS A 60 -0.36 1.41 -9.66
C LYS A 60 -1.32 0.31 -9.24
N LEU A 61 -2.00 0.56 -8.14
CA LEU A 61 -3.01 -0.31 -7.58
C LEU A 61 -4.39 0.36 -7.75
N GLY A 62 -5.21 -0.23 -8.60
CA GLY A 62 -6.53 0.32 -8.95
C GLY A 62 -7.52 0.27 -7.78
N LYS A 63 -7.64 -0.90 -7.12
CA LYS A 63 -8.49 -1.10 -5.94
C LYS A 63 -7.82 -2.08 -4.99
N LEU A 64 -7.68 -1.71 -3.72
CA LEU A 64 -7.37 -2.60 -2.60
C LEU A 64 -8.63 -2.75 -1.76
N GLU A 65 -9.00 -3.98 -1.44
CA GLU A 65 -10.04 -4.27 -0.47
C GLU A 65 -9.48 -5.23 0.58
N ILE A 66 -9.64 -4.88 1.84
CA ILE A 66 -9.31 -5.72 3.00
C ILE A 66 -10.63 -6.13 3.63
N ILE A 67 -10.84 -7.43 3.89
CA ILE A 67 -12.09 -8.03 4.42
C ILE A 67 -11.80 -8.78 5.72
#